data_AF-A0A179B7J7-F1
#
_entry.id   AF-A0A179B7J7-F1
#
_cell.length_a   1.000
_cell.length_b   1.000
_cell.length_c   1.000
_cell.angle_alpha   90.00
_cell.angle_beta   90.00
_cell.angle_gamma   90.00
#
_symmetry.space_group_name_H-M   'P 1'
#
loop_
_entity.id
_entity.type
_entity.pdbx_description
1 polymer ?
#
loop_
_entity_poly.entity_id
_entity_poly.type
_entity_poly.pdbx_seq_one_letter_code
_entity_poly.pdbx_strand_id
1 'polypeptide(L)' 'TKAAEVRLVGRQFVGGGYVTVLVRGETGAVNAAVRAGADACERVGDGLVAAHIIARVHSEVENILPSNPAE' A
#
# COMPACT_ATOMS: atom_id res chain seq x y z
N THR A 1 6.81 -6.45 -3.02
CA THR A 1 7.54 -7.73 -3.08
C THR A 1 8.95 -7.65 -3.63
N LYS A 2 9.31 -6.69 -4.50
CA LYS A 2 10.71 -6.59 -5.01
C LYS A 2 11.68 -5.82 -4.10
N ALA A 3 11.20 -4.82 -3.38
CA ALA A 3 12.03 -3.98 -2.51
C ALA A 3 12.18 -4.53 -1.09
N ALA A 4 11.19 -5.29 -0.60
CA ALA A 4 11.17 -5.88 0.72
C ALA A 4 10.15 -7.02 0.79
N GLU A 5 10.27 -7.83 1.83
CA GLU A 5 9.36 -8.92 2.16
C GLU A 5 8.03 -8.39 2.72
N VAL A 6 7.11 -8.08 1.81
CA VAL A 6 5.76 -7.61 2.11
C VAL A 6 4.74 -8.36 1.26
N ARG A 7 3.56 -8.58 1.82
CA ARG A 7 2.41 -9.14 1.12
C ARG A 7 1.54 -8.03 0.56
N LEU A 8 1.15 -8.14 -0.71
CA LEU A 8 0.09 -7.32 -1.29
C LEU A 8 -1.25 -7.79 -0.72
N VAL A 9 -2.00 -6.89 -0.12
CA VAL A 9 -3.26 -7.19 0.59
C VAL A 9 -4.47 -6.67 -0.14
N GLY A 10 -4.33 -5.63 -0.96
CA GLY A 10 -5.45 -5.12 -1.74
C GLY A 10 -5.00 -4.10 -2.77
N ARG A 11 -5.77 -4.01 -3.85
CA ARG A 11 -5.78 -2.88 -4.78
C ARG A 11 -7.22 -2.42 -4.89
N GLN A 12 -7.50 -1.19 -4.49
CA GLN A 12 -8.83 -0.61 -4.49
C GLN A 12 -8.93 0.53 -5.51
N PHE A 13 -9.97 0.48 -6.32
CA PHE A 13 -10.37 1.58 -7.20
C PHE A 13 -11.41 2.39 -6.45
N VAL A 14 -11.03 3.58 -5.99
CA VAL A 14 -11.90 4.44 -5.17
C VAL A 14 -12.80 5.32 -6.06
N GLY A 15 -12.52 5.35 -7.38
CA GLY A 15 -13.17 6.24 -8.33
C GLY A 15 -12.40 7.54 -8.50
N GLY A 16 -12.79 8.35 -9.50
CA GLY A 16 -12.11 9.62 -9.79
C GLY A 16 -10.67 9.49 -10.28
N GLY A 17 -10.29 8.31 -10.80
CA GLY A 17 -8.92 8.00 -11.25
C GLY A 17 -7.97 7.50 -10.15
N TYR A 18 -8.41 7.47 -8.89
CA TYR A 18 -7.56 7.03 -7.78
C TYR A 18 -7.53 5.51 -7.62
N VAL A 19 -6.31 4.99 -7.49
CA VAL A 19 -6.02 3.60 -7.18
C VAL A 19 -5.17 3.53 -5.92
N THR A 20 -5.66 2.84 -4.90
CA THR A 20 -4.96 2.66 -3.62
C THR A 20 -4.45 1.23 -3.53
N VAL A 21 -3.17 1.07 -3.22
CA VAL A 21 -2.52 -0.23 -3.03
C VAL A 21 -2.16 -0.40 -1.55
N LEU A 22 -2.55 -1.54 -0.97
CA LEU A 22 -2.31 -1.85 0.44
C LEU A 22 -1.36 -3.02 0.56
N VAL A 23 -0.34 -2.87 1.42
CA VAL A 23 0.66 -3.90 1.70
C VAL A 23 0.78 -4.14 3.21
N ARG A 24 1.12 -5.36 3.60
CA ARG A 24 1.33 -5.76 5.00
C ARG A 24 2.64 -6.51 5.15
N GLY A 25 3.24 -6.39 6.32
CA GLY A 25 4.53 -7.00 6.68
C GLY A 25 5.05 -6.39 7.98
N GLU A 26 6.28 -6.73 8.34
CA GLU A 26 6.96 -6.10 9.46
C GLU A 26 7.26 -4.62 9.16
N THR A 27 7.30 -3.78 10.20
CA THR A 27 7.46 -2.32 10.06
C THR A 27 8.65 -1.92 9.20
N GLY A 28 9.78 -2.61 9.32
CA GLY A 28 10.98 -2.35 8.50
C GLY A 28 10.74 -2.65 7.02
N ALA A 29 10.13 -3.79 6.70
CA ALA A 29 9.82 -4.19 5.34
C ALA A 29 8.77 -3.27 4.69
N VAL A 30 7.74 -2.86 5.44
CA VAL A 30 6.71 -1.91 4.96
C VAL A 30 7.33 -0.53 4.68
N ASN A 31 8.21 -0.04 5.55
CA ASN A 31 8.95 1.21 5.32
C ASN A 31 9.74 1.20 4.01
N ALA A 32 10.50 0.14 3.78
CA ALA A 32 11.29 0.01 2.54
C ALA A 32 10.39 -0.10 1.30
N ALA A 33 9.32 -0.91 1.38
CA ALA A 33 8.41 -1.11 0.27
C ALA A 33 7.66 0.17 -0.15
N VAL A 34 7.17 0.95 0.83
CA VAL A 34 6.42 2.17 0.56
C VAL A 34 7.32 3.27 -0.02
N ARG A 35 8.54 3.45 0.50
CA ARG A 35 9.49 4.42 -0.05
C ARG A 35 9.88 4.08 -1.49
N ALA A 36 10.27 2.83 -1.74
CA ALA A 36 10.61 2.39 -3.10
C ALA A 36 9.41 2.49 -4.07
N GLY A 37 8.19 2.24 -3.57
CA GLY A 37 6.97 2.38 -4.35
C GLY A 37 6.66 3.85 -4.68
N ALA A 38 6.81 4.76 -3.72
CA ALA A 38 6.60 6.19 -3.92
C ALA A 38 7.51 6.74 -5.03
N ASP A 39 8.82 6.47 -4.95
CA ASP A 39 9.80 6.91 -5.95
C ASP A 39 9.57 6.29 -7.33
N ALA A 40 8.99 5.09 -7.39
CA ALA A 40 8.64 4.44 -8.64
C ALA A 40 7.39 5.08 -9.28
N CYS A 41 6.36 5.36 -8.48
CA CYS A 41 5.10 5.93 -8.95
C CYS A 41 5.20 7.41 -9.31
N GLU A 42 6.11 8.18 -8.70
CA GLU A 42 6.34 9.59 -9.06
C GLU A 42 6.66 9.82 -10.54
N ARG A 43 7.25 8.82 -11.21
CA ARG A 43 7.68 8.91 -12.61
C ARG A 43 6.67 8.32 -13.60
N VAL A 44 5.52 7.85 -13.13
CA VAL A 44 4.57 7.07 -13.92
C VAL A 44 3.19 7.71 -13.88
N GLY A 45 2.63 8.02 -15.07
CA GLY A 45 1.29 8.58 -15.22
C GLY A 45 1.12 9.95 -14.56
N ASP A 46 -0.03 10.17 -13.92
CA ASP A 46 -0.35 11.39 -13.18
C ASP A 46 0.39 11.48 -11.82
N GLY A 47 1.24 10.50 -11.52
CA GLY A 47 2.14 10.50 -10.37
C GLY A 47 1.54 9.93 -9.10
N LEU A 48 2.22 10.20 -7.98
CA LEU A 48 1.85 9.75 -6.65
C LEU A 48 0.98 10.79 -5.95
N VAL A 49 -0.18 10.37 -5.46
CA VAL A 49 -1.07 11.24 -4.67
C VAL A 49 -0.68 11.23 -3.19
N ALA A 50 -0.46 10.05 -2.62
CA ALA A 50 -0.08 9.90 -1.21
C ALA A 50 0.66 8.57 -0.97
N ALA A 51 1.61 8.60 -0.05
CA ALA A 51 2.24 7.41 0.52
C ALA A 51 2.23 7.53 2.05
N HIS A 52 1.74 6.50 2.73
CA HIS A 52 1.55 6.52 4.18
C HIS A 52 1.79 5.16 4.81
N ILE A 53 2.21 5.18 6.07
CA ILE A 53 2.59 3.99 6.83
C ILE A 53 1.97 4.05 8.21
N ILE A 54 1.27 2.97 8.56
CA ILE A 54 0.71 2.76 9.89
C ILE A 54 1.39 1.52 10.48
N ALA A 55 2.32 1.74 11.41
CA ALA A 55 3.12 0.66 11.98
C ALA A 55 2.30 -0.33 12.83
N ARG A 56 1.22 0.15 13.45
CA ARG A 56 0.29 -0.67 14.21
C ARG A 56 -1.11 -0.10 14.06
N VAL A 57 -1.97 -0.82 13.34
CA VAL A 57 -3.38 -0.49 13.21
C VAL A 57 -4.16 -0.96 14.44
N HIS A 58 -5.24 -0.27 14.75
CA HIS A 58 -6.19 -0.70 15.77
C HIS A 58 -7.05 -1.85 15.23
N SER A 59 -7.47 -2.79 16.09
CA SER A 59 -8.24 -3.98 15.69
C SER A 59 -9.52 -3.65 14.94
N GLU A 60 -10.25 -2.61 15.36
CA GLU A 60 -11.46 -2.14 14.69
C GLU A 60 -11.24 -1.70 13.22
N VAL A 61 -10.03 -1.22 12.89
CA VAL A 61 -9.70 -0.79 11.52
C VAL A 61 -9.46 -1.99 10.62
N GLU A 62 -9.04 -3.14 11.16
CA GLU A 62 -8.84 -4.36 10.36
C GLU A 62 -10.13 -4.83 9.68
N ASN A 63 -11.29 -4.54 10.27
CA ASN A 63 -12.61 -4.94 9.74
C ASN A 63 -12.96 -4.29 8.40
N ILE A 64 -12.40 -3.09 8.13
CA ILE A 64 -12.63 -2.37 6.88
C ILE A 64 -11.50 -2.56 5.86
N LEU A 65 -10.37 -3.10 6.30
CA LEU A 65 -9.23 -3.33 5.42
C LEU A 65 -9.44 -4.63 4.63
N PRO A 66 -9.07 -4.67 3.34
CA PRO A 66 -9.08 -5.91 2.58
C PRO A 66 -8.09 -6.90 3.22
N SER A 67 -8.39 -8.20 3.12
CA SER A 67 -7.56 -9.29 3.67
C SER A 67 -6.84 -10.10 2.59
N ASN A 68 -7.25 -9.96 1.33
CA ASN A 68 -6.59 -10.57 0.17
C ASN A 68 -6.80 -9.66 -1.05
N PRO A 69 -5.84 -9.56 -1.98
CA PRO A 69 -6.05 -8.78 -3.19
C PRO A 69 -7.18 -9.44 -3.97
N ALA A 70 -8.31 -8.72 -4.08
CA ALA A 70 -9.35 -9.08 -5.02
C ALA A 70 -8.73 -9.12 -6.42
N GLU A 71 -8.96 -10.22 -7.15
CA GLU A 71 -8.55 -10.40 -8.55
C GLU A 71 -8.96 -9.20 -9.42
#